data_AF-A0A9E4G0D6-F1
#
_entry.id   AF-A0A9E4G0D6-F1
#
_cell.length_a   1.000
_cell.length_b   1.000
_cell.length_c   1.000
_cell.angle_alpha   90.00
_cell.angle_beta   90.00
_cell.angle_gamma   90.00
#
_symmetry.space_group_name_H-M   'P 1'
#
loop_
_entity.id
_entity.type
_entity.pdbx_description
1 polymer ?
#
loop_
_entity_poly.entity_id
_entity_poly.type
_entity_poly.pdbx_seq_one_letter_code
_entity_poly.pdbx_strand_id
1 'polypeptide(L)'
;SMTLERKAKPVGAGFLNWGQPFCDLLDHPAIMPALRMRLGDAFRLDRLYGMIMRRGMSYGSLHADYGATATNENVPPGEYYAFRSSQIYEGFIVVAWALTDSGGEHGGFCCVPGSHKSHYKLPRQISENHHESPHVVMPEMPAGSVILFSEALTHGTAR
;
A
#
# COMPACT_ATOMS: atom_id res chain seq x y z
N SER A 1 -25.71 5.04 -15.14
CA SER A 1 -25.79 3.71 -14.51
C SER A 1 -24.74 2.84 -15.16
N MET A 2 -23.61 2.60 -14.49
CA MET A 2 -22.51 1.80 -15.03
C MET A 2 -22.45 0.51 -14.22
N THR A 3 -22.98 -0.56 -14.80
CA THR A 3 -23.05 -1.88 -14.20
C THR A 3 -21.64 -2.46 -14.17
N LEU A 4 -21.09 -2.66 -12.98
CA LEU A 4 -19.88 -3.46 -12.79
C LEU A 4 -20.20 -4.91 -13.15
N GLU A 5 -19.74 -5.37 -14.32
CA GLU A 5 -19.78 -6.79 -14.66
C GLU A 5 -18.84 -7.55 -13.72
N ARG A 6 -19.41 -8.33 -12.80
CA ARG A 6 -18.66 -9.30 -12.00
C ARG A 6 -18.24 -10.45 -12.90
N LYS A 7 -17.00 -10.44 -13.38
CA LYS A 7 -16.37 -11.63 -13.97
C LYS A 7 -16.31 -12.76 -12.93
N ALA A 8 -16.59 -13.98 -13.38
CA ALA A 8 -16.51 -15.19 -12.57
C ALA A 8 -15.14 -15.29 -11.87
N LYS A 9 -15.14 -15.73 -10.59
CA LYS A 9 -13.90 -15.95 -9.86
C LYS A 9 -13.09 -17.05 -10.55
N PRO A 10 -11.82 -16.81 -10.93
CA PRO A 10 -10.99 -17.85 -11.53
C PRO A 10 -10.82 -19.02 -10.56
N VAL A 11 -10.80 -20.25 -11.10
CA VAL A 11 -10.56 -21.48 -10.37
C VAL A 11 -9.05 -21.73 -10.34
N GLY A 12 -8.46 -21.85 -9.13
CA GLY A 12 -7.01 -21.97 -8.92
C GLY A 12 -6.30 -20.63 -8.70
N ALA A 13 -4.99 -20.65 -8.46
CA ALA A 13 -4.21 -19.43 -8.23
C ALA A 13 -4.30 -18.45 -9.40
N GLY A 14 -4.46 -18.93 -10.65
CA GLY A 14 -4.71 -18.11 -11.84
C GLY A 14 -3.52 -17.25 -12.30
N PHE A 15 -2.97 -16.44 -11.40
CA PHE A 15 -1.79 -15.60 -11.60
C PHE A 15 -0.50 -16.40 -11.85
N LEU A 16 -0.42 -17.65 -11.39
CA LEU A 16 0.72 -18.53 -11.69
C LEU A 16 0.85 -18.85 -13.19
N ASN A 17 -0.23 -18.65 -13.97
CA ASN A 17 -0.22 -18.84 -15.41
C ASN A 17 0.17 -17.56 -16.18
N TRP A 18 0.52 -16.46 -15.50
CA TRP A 18 0.91 -15.19 -16.15
C TRP A 18 2.36 -15.19 -16.66
N GLY A 19 3.09 -16.30 -16.46
CA GLY A 19 4.43 -16.53 -16.98
C GLY A 19 5.51 -16.42 -15.90
N GLN A 20 6.65 -17.05 -16.17
CA GLN A 20 7.78 -17.09 -15.24
C GLN A 20 8.24 -15.72 -14.76
N PRO A 21 8.37 -14.68 -15.62
CA PRO A 21 8.78 -13.35 -15.16
C PRO A 21 7.86 -12.74 -14.10
N PHE A 22 6.56 -13.05 -14.13
CA PHE A 22 5.63 -12.60 -13.10
C PHE A 22 5.82 -13.39 -11.80
N CYS A 23 5.95 -14.72 -11.90
CA CYS A 23 6.19 -15.57 -10.75
C CYS A 23 7.48 -15.20 -10.01
N ASP A 24 8.55 -14.86 -10.76
CA ASP A 24 9.85 -14.45 -10.20
C ASP A 24 9.76 -13.17 -9.34
N LEU A 25 8.73 -12.34 -9.53
CA LEU A 25 8.48 -11.14 -8.71
C LEU A 25 7.84 -11.49 -7.35
N LEU A 26 7.16 -12.63 -7.22
CA LEU A 26 6.42 -13.01 -6.01
C LEU A 26 7.36 -13.35 -4.85
N ASP A 27 8.53 -13.92 -5.15
CA ASP A 27 9.55 -14.35 -4.18
C ASP A 27 10.95 -13.83 -4.53
N HIS A 28 11.01 -12.68 -5.19
CA HIS A 28 12.26 -12.08 -5.67
C HIS A 28 13.31 -11.92 -4.54
N PRO A 29 14.59 -12.26 -4.75
CA PRO A 29 15.62 -12.22 -3.71
C PRO A 29 15.85 -10.83 -3.10
N ALA A 30 15.49 -9.75 -3.80
CA ALA A 30 15.56 -8.39 -3.28
C ALA A 30 14.53 -8.08 -2.17
N ILE A 31 13.36 -8.75 -2.17
CA ILE A 31 12.27 -8.47 -1.21
C ILE A 31 12.25 -9.49 -0.08
N MET A 32 12.65 -10.73 -0.34
CA MET A 32 12.52 -11.83 0.62
C MET A 32 13.23 -11.60 1.97
N PRO A 33 14.43 -10.99 2.05
CA PRO A 33 15.05 -10.68 3.34
C PRO A 33 14.21 -9.72 4.18
N ALA A 34 13.65 -8.67 3.57
CA ALA A 34 12.79 -7.70 4.26
C ALA A 34 11.47 -8.33 4.71
N LEU A 35 10.86 -9.16 3.86
CA LEU A 35 9.63 -9.88 4.19
C LEU A 35 9.84 -10.87 5.34
N ARG A 36 10.90 -11.68 5.30
CA ARG A 36 11.22 -12.63 6.39
C ARG A 36 11.55 -11.93 7.69
N MET A 37 12.34 -10.86 7.64
CA MET A 37 12.63 -10.03 8.82
C MET A 37 11.35 -9.54 9.47
N ARG A 38 10.35 -9.17 8.66
CA ARG A 38 9.16 -8.48 9.12
C ARG A 38 8.01 -9.42 9.50
N LEU A 39 7.82 -10.51 8.75
CA LEU A 39 6.67 -11.42 8.81
C LEU A 39 7.04 -12.82 9.33
N GLY A 40 8.33 -13.11 9.53
CA GLY A 40 8.83 -14.44 9.87
C GLY A 40 8.90 -15.38 8.65
N ASP A 41 9.06 -16.68 8.91
CA ASP A 41 9.36 -17.66 7.85
C ASP A 41 8.11 -18.25 7.16
N ALA A 42 6.90 -18.00 7.68
CA ALA A 42 5.66 -18.65 7.25
C ALA A 42 4.59 -17.66 6.77
N PHE A 43 5.00 -16.61 6.05
CA PHE A 43 4.03 -15.70 5.41
C PHE A 43 3.50 -16.26 4.10
N ARG A 44 2.37 -15.71 3.65
CA ARG A 44 1.71 -16.08 2.38
C ARG A 44 1.25 -14.82 1.65
N LEU A 45 1.07 -14.95 0.34
CA LEU A 45 0.38 -13.93 -0.43
C LEU A 45 -1.10 -13.84 0.01
N ASP A 46 -1.54 -12.66 0.40
CA ASP A 46 -2.93 -12.40 0.80
C ASP A 46 -3.77 -11.89 -0.37
N ARG A 47 -3.32 -10.82 -1.02
CA ARG A 47 -3.99 -10.14 -2.13
C ARG A 47 -2.99 -9.78 -3.23
N LEU A 48 -3.46 -9.78 -4.48
CA LEU A 48 -2.70 -9.40 -5.66
C LEU A 48 -3.59 -8.59 -6.60
N TYR A 49 -3.08 -7.45 -7.05
CA TYR A 49 -3.71 -6.64 -8.09
C TYR A 49 -2.64 -5.85 -8.85
N GLY A 50 -2.99 -5.43 -10.06
CA GLY A 50 -2.21 -4.46 -10.83
C GLY A 50 -2.94 -3.12 -10.86
N MET A 51 -2.18 -2.03 -10.84
CA MET A 51 -2.73 -0.68 -10.98
C MET A 51 -2.16 -0.04 -12.24
N ILE A 52 -3.05 0.50 -13.07
CA ILE A 52 -2.67 1.25 -14.27
C ILE A 52 -3.16 2.67 -14.09
N MET A 53 -2.22 3.60 -13.98
CA MET A 53 -2.53 5.02 -13.98
C MET A 53 -2.40 5.59 -15.38
N ARG A 54 -3.26 6.56 -15.72
CA ARG A 54 -3.30 7.22 -17.02
C ARG A 54 -3.27 8.72 -16.80
N ARG A 55 -2.63 9.43 -17.72
CA ARG A 55 -2.58 10.89 -17.69
C ARG A 55 -3.98 11.48 -17.58
N GLY A 56 -4.19 12.38 -16.62
CA GLY A 56 -5.46 13.05 -16.39
C GLY A 56 -6.41 12.34 -15.42
N MET A 57 -6.05 11.18 -14.86
CA MET A 57 -6.80 10.63 -13.72
C MET A 57 -6.65 11.49 -12.46
N SER A 58 -7.68 11.47 -11.62
CA SER A 58 -7.68 12.16 -10.33
C SER A 58 -6.74 11.48 -9.34
N TYR A 59 -6.26 12.26 -8.36
CA TYR A 59 -5.57 11.74 -7.20
C TYR A 59 -6.40 10.68 -6.48
N GLY A 60 -5.73 9.65 -5.96
CA GLY A 60 -6.35 8.73 -5.00
C GLY A 60 -6.36 9.36 -3.61
N SER A 61 -7.42 9.14 -2.86
CA SER A 61 -7.46 9.58 -1.46
C SER A 61 -6.35 8.90 -0.65
N LEU A 62 -5.72 9.66 0.25
CA LEU A 62 -4.88 9.07 1.28
C LEU A 62 -5.72 8.19 2.20
N HIS A 63 -5.24 6.98 2.46
CA HIS A 63 -5.90 6.00 3.31
C HIS A 63 -4.85 5.09 3.97
N ALA A 64 -5.31 4.31 4.95
CA ALA A 64 -4.60 3.18 5.51
C ALA A 64 -5.61 2.03 5.68
N ASP A 65 -5.16 0.79 5.53
CA ASP A 65 -6.02 -0.39 5.72
C ASP A 65 -6.07 -0.78 7.21
N TYR A 66 -5.08 -0.35 8.00
CA TYR A 66 -4.97 -0.51 9.45
C TYR A 66 -4.47 0.77 10.14
N GLY A 67 -4.59 0.84 11.47
CA GLY A 67 -4.08 1.96 12.27
C GLY A 67 -5.00 3.18 12.26
N ALA A 68 -4.56 4.26 12.91
CA ALA A 68 -5.44 5.37 13.31
C ALA A 68 -6.22 6.03 12.14
N THR A 69 -5.69 6.00 10.92
CA THR A 69 -6.32 6.58 9.72
C THR A 69 -7.24 5.60 8.98
N ALA A 70 -7.30 4.33 9.38
CA ALA A 70 -8.17 3.33 8.76
C ALA A 70 -9.66 3.64 8.97
N THR A 71 -10.46 3.37 7.95
CA THR A 71 -11.90 3.71 7.94
C THR A 71 -12.75 2.75 8.76
N ASN A 72 -12.20 1.62 9.16
CA ASN A 72 -12.83 0.56 9.94
C ASN A 72 -12.54 0.66 11.46
N GLU A 73 -11.76 1.65 11.91
CA GLU A 73 -11.43 1.82 13.32
C GLU A 73 -12.42 2.77 14.02
N ASN A 74 -13.23 2.18 14.91
CA ASN A 74 -14.10 2.90 15.84
C ASN A 74 -13.82 2.40 17.26
N VAL A 75 -12.94 3.10 17.98
CA VAL A 75 -12.73 2.87 19.42
C VAL A 75 -13.69 3.78 20.20
N PRO A 76 -14.56 3.23 21.07
CA PRO A 76 -15.43 4.04 21.92
C PRO A 76 -14.63 4.96 22.86
N PRO A 77 -15.10 6.19 23.12
CA PRO A 77 -14.45 7.07 24.10
C PRO A 77 -14.33 6.40 25.48
N GLY A 78 -13.13 6.45 26.06
CA GLY A 78 -12.84 5.88 27.38
C GLY A 78 -12.30 4.45 27.37
N GLU A 79 -12.28 3.77 26.22
CA GLU A 79 -11.61 2.48 26.08
C GLU A 79 -10.10 2.64 25.82
N TYR A 80 -9.28 1.91 26.58
CA TYR A 80 -7.84 1.89 26.39
C TYR A 80 -7.49 1.03 25.17
N TYR A 81 -7.00 1.67 24.12
CA TYR A 81 -6.41 0.97 22.97
C TYR A 81 -4.91 0.74 23.22
N ALA A 82 -4.54 -0.51 23.45
CA ALA A 82 -3.15 -0.88 23.74
C ALA A 82 -2.28 -0.81 22.48
N PHE A 83 -1.50 0.26 22.35
CA PHE A 83 -0.45 0.34 21.33
C PHE A 83 0.75 -0.50 21.78
N ARG A 84 1.00 -1.62 21.11
CA ARG A 84 2.17 -2.46 21.40
C ARG A 84 3.44 -1.75 20.91
N SER A 85 4.18 -1.16 21.84
CA SER A 85 5.22 -0.15 21.57
C SER A 85 6.58 -0.69 21.09
N SER A 86 6.84 -2.00 21.19
CA SER A 86 8.16 -2.58 20.89
C SER A 86 8.21 -3.45 19.62
N GLN A 87 7.07 -3.77 19.01
CA GLN A 87 6.98 -4.59 17.81
C GLN A 87 5.80 -4.10 16.95
N ILE A 88 6.06 -3.77 15.68
CA ILE A 88 4.97 -3.57 14.73
C ILE A 88 4.33 -4.96 14.52
N TYR A 89 3.12 -5.21 15.02
CA TYR A 89 2.40 -6.49 14.82
C TYR A 89 1.49 -6.46 13.60
N GLU A 90 1.76 -5.57 12.65
CA GLU A 90 1.03 -5.57 11.38
C GLU A 90 1.44 -6.80 10.59
N GLY A 91 0.45 -7.68 10.35
CA GLY A 91 0.62 -8.94 9.63
C GLY A 91 0.70 -8.80 8.12
N PHE A 92 0.70 -7.55 7.60
CA PHE A 92 0.61 -7.28 6.17
C PHE A 92 1.71 -6.30 5.76
N ILE A 93 2.47 -6.70 4.74
CA ILE A 93 3.38 -5.85 4.00
C ILE A 93 2.94 -5.87 2.56
N VAL A 94 2.72 -4.69 2.00
CA VAL A 94 2.49 -4.51 0.58
C VAL A 94 3.85 -4.43 -0.11
N VAL A 95 4.00 -5.19 -1.19
CA VAL A 95 5.11 -5.09 -2.13
C VAL A 95 4.57 -4.56 -3.43
N ALA A 96 4.99 -3.36 -3.83
CA ALA A 96 4.55 -2.74 -5.06
C ALA A 96 5.75 -2.56 -6.02
N TRP A 97 5.71 -3.29 -7.13
CA TRP A 97 6.68 -3.20 -8.21
C TRP A 97 6.27 -2.11 -9.20
N ALA A 98 7.18 -1.17 -9.49
CA ALA A 98 7.01 -0.23 -10.57
C ALA A 98 7.35 -0.91 -11.91
N LEU A 99 6.35 -1.22 -12.72
CA LEU A 99 6.55 -1.84 -14.05
C LEU A 99 6.90 -0.81 -15.14
N THR A 100 6.68 0.47 -14.85
CA THR A 100 7.08 1.63 -15.64
C THR A 100 7.63 2.69 -14.69
N ASP A 101 8.29 3.71 -15.23
CA ASP A 101 8.69 4.86 -14.42
C ASP A 101 7.48 5.47 -13.68
N SER A 102 7.69 5.78 -12.41
CA SER A 102 6.71 6.37 -11.49
C SER A 102 7.42 7.30 -10.51
N GLY A 103 6.67 8.18 -9.86
CA GLY A 103 7.22 9.30 -9.11
C GLY A 103 7.40 10.56 -9.96
N GLY A 104 7.68 11.68 -9.30
CA GLY A 104 7.86 12.98 -9.96
C GLY A 104 6.71 13.34 -10.89
N GLU A 105 7.03 13.57 -12.16
CA GLU A 105 6.08 13.95 -13.21
C GLU A 105 5.17 12.79 -13.69
N HIS A 106 5.44 11.55 -13.26
CA HIS A 106 4.70 10.36 -13.67
C HIS A 106 3.57 9.99 -12.70
N GLY A 107 3.55 10.59 -11.50
CA GLY A 107 2.64 10.24 -10.43
C GLY A 107 2.92 8.85 -9.86
N GLY A 108 2.02 8.36 -9.01
CA GLY A 108 2.13 7.02 -8.42
C GLY A 108 2.08 7.01 -6.92
N PHE A 109 2.77 6.04 -6.33
CA PHE A 109 2.69 5.84 -4.90
C PHE A 109 3.09 7.13 -4.16
N CYS A 110 2.25 7.57 -3.24
CA CYS A 110 2.60 8.61 -2.29
C CYS A 110 2.23 8.17 -0.88
N CYS A 111 2.94 8.69 0.12
CA CYS A 111 2.68 8.35 1.51
C CYS A 111 3.01 9.48 2.47
N VAL A 112 2.52 9.36 3.70
CA VAL A 112 3.00 10.16 4.83
C VAL A 112 4.02 9.32 5.61
N PRO A 113 5.33 9.58 5.50
CA PRO A 113 6.34 8.78 6.17
C PRO A 113 6.12 8.70 7.68
N GLY A 114 6.29 7.53 8.27
CA GLY A 114 6.12 7.31 9.71
C GLY A 114 4.67 7.22 10.21
N SER A 115 3.67 7.48 9.36
CA SER A 115 2.25 7.47 9.76
C SER A 115 1.73 6.12 10.28
N HIS A 116 2.39 5.00 9.93
CA HIS A 116 2.12 3.67 10.50
C HIS A 116 2.41 3.57 12.02
N LYS A 117 3.05 4.58 12.60
CA LYS A 117 3.23 4.72 14.07
C LYS A 117 2.36 5.83 14.66
N SER A 118 1.52 6.49 13.86
CA SER A 118 0.66 7.55 14.33
C SER A 118 -0.47 6.98 15.20
N HIS A 119 -0.72 7.64 16.32
CA HIS A 119 -1.89 7.40 17.17
C HIS A 119 -3.06 8.33 16.82
N TYR A 120 -2.87 9.22 15.85
CA TYR A 120 -3.84 10.22 15.44
C TYR A 120 -4.22 10.02 13.97
N LYS A 121 -5.50 10.25 13.68
CA LYS A 121 -6.02 10.33 12.31
C LYS A 121 -5.22 11.35 11.52
N LEU A 122 -5.01 11.05 10.23
CA LEU A 122 -4.48 12.02 9.28
C LEU A 122 -5.28 13.33 9.38
N PRO A 123 -4.62 14.48 9.65
CA PRO A 123 -5.28 15.77 9.67
C PRO A 123 -6.00 16.04 8.35
N ARG A 124 -7.24 16.54 8.44
CA ARG A 124 -8.09 16.82 7.26
C ARG A 124 -7.40 17.73 6.24
N GLN A 125 -6.68 18.74 6.72
CA GLN A 125 -5.93 19.69 5.89
C GLN A 125 -4.87 18.99 5.03
N ILE A 126 -4.24 17.93 5.54
CA ILE A 126 -3.30 17.11 4.78
C ILE A 126 -4.07 16.19 3.83
N SER A 127 -5.14 15.54 4.29
CA SER A 127 -5.95 14.63 3.46
C SER A 127 -6.50 15.32 2.21
N GLU A 128 -7.07 16.51 2.35
CA GLU A 128 -7.74 17.25 1.27
C GLU A 128 -6.75 17.87 0.28
N ASN A 129 -5.56 18.26 0.73
CA ASN A 129 -4.54 18.95 -0.07
C ASN A 129 -3.21 18.19 -0.09
N HIS A 130 -3.26 16.86 -0.12
CA HIS A 130 -2.06 16.02 0.06
C HIS A 130 -0.99 16.25 -1.01
N HIS A 131 -1.38 16.66 -2.21
CA HIS A 131 -0.47 16.99 -3.31
C HIS A 131 0.35 18.26 -3.07
N GLU A 132 -0.07 19.14 -2.16
CA GLU A 132 0.67 20.34 -1.76
C GLU A 132 1.33 20.18 -0.39
N SER A 133 1.08 19.07 0.30
CA SER A 133 1.55 18.89 1.67
C SER A 133 3.03 18.49 1.71
N PRO A 134 3.88 19.22 2.46
CA PRO A 134 5.28 18.85 2.63
C PRO A 134 5.48 17.56 3.46
N HIS A 135 4.40 17.04 4.05
CA HIS A 135 4.40 15.80 4.81
C HIS A 135 4.13 14.57 3.96
N VAL A 136 3.75 14.77 2.69
CA VAL A 136 3.47 13.70 1.73
C VAL A 136 4.65 13.58 0.80
N VAL A 137 5.20 12.37 0.71
CA VAL A 137 6.33 12.04 -0.13
C VAL A 137 5.86 11.16 -1.28
N MET A 138 6.27 11.52 -2.49
CA MET A 138 6.17 10.69 -3.68
C MET A 138 7.60 10.31 -4.11
N PRO A 139 8.05 9.07 -3.83
CA PRO A 139 9.39 8.65 -4.21
C PRO A 139 9.52 8.49 -5.73
N GLU A 140 10.70 8.83 -6.26
CA GLU A 140 11.09 8.45 -7.62
C GLU A 140 11.30 6.94 -7.69
N MET A 141 10.62 6.31 -8.64
CA MET A 141 10.59 4.86 -8.83
C MET A 141 10.68 4.53 -10.33
N PRO A 142 11.89 4.55 -10.91
CA PRO A 142 12.13 4.06 -12.26
C PRO A 142 11.63 2.61 -12.45
N ALA A 143 11.34 2.21 -13.69
CA ALA A 143 10.90 0.86 -14.01
C ALA A 143 11.83 -0.21 -13.40
N GLY A 144 11.26 -1.19 -12.71
CA GLY A 144 11.98 -2.22 -11.95
C GLY A 144 12.18 -1.89 -10.47
N SER A 145 11.87 -0.67 -10.03
CA SER A 145 11.90 -0.30 -8.61
C SER A 145 10.82 -1.05 -7.82
N VAL A 146 11.04 -1.20 -6.51
CA VAL A 146 10.07 -1.80 -5.59
C VAL A 146 9.97 -0.97 -4.33
N ILE A 147 8.74 -0.79 -3.84
CA ILE A 147 8.48 -0.21 -2.53
C ILE A 147 7.78 -1.24 -1.64
N LEU A 148 8.24 -1.32 -0.40
CA LEU A 148 7.64 -2.14 0.64
C LEU A 148 7.09 -1.22 1.72
N PHE A 149 5.84 -1.42 2.09
CA PHE A 149 5.22 -0.65 3.15
C PHE A 149 4.21 -1.46 3.96
N SER A 150 4.01 -1.03 5.20
CA SER A 150 3.00 -1.58 6.10
C SER A 150 1.62 -1.09 5.68
N GLU A 151 0.59 -1.91 5.81
CA GLU A 151 -0.78 -1.50 5.48
C GLU A 151 -1.35 -0.41 6.41
N ALA A 152 -0.74 -0.14 7.57
CA ALA A 152 -1.05 1.04 8.37
C ALA A 152 -0.34 2.33 7.92
N LEU A 153 0.56 2.26 6.96
CA LEU A 153 1.13 3.48 6.38
C LEU A 153 0.01 4.22 5.67
N THR A 154 -0.21 5.48 6.02
CA THR A 154 -1.10 6.34 5.26
C THR A 154 -0.48 6.59 3.88
N HIS A 155 -1.16 6.12 2.84
CA HIS A 155 -0.69 6.12 1.45
C HIS A 155 -1.82 6.37 0.46
N GLY A 156 -1.47 6.66 -0.79
CA GLY A 156 -2.40 6.89 -1.87
C GLY A 156 -1.70 6.95 -3.22
N THR A 157 -2.39 7.51 -4.20
CA THR A 157 -1.84 7.75 -5.54
C THR A 157 -1.80 9.23 -5.86
N ALA A 158 -0.60 9.72 -6.10
CA ALA A 158 -0.30 11.04 -6.63
C ALA A 158 -0.36 11.06 -8.17
N ARG A 159 -0.42 12.28 -8.71
CA ARG A 159 -0.37 12.58 -10.14
C ARG A 159 1.02 13.02 -10.56
#